data_AF-A0A9Q4D2C9-F1
#
_entry.id   AF-A0A9Q4D2C9-F1
#
_cell.length_a   1.000
_cell.length_b   1.000
_cell.length_c   1.000
_cell.angle_alpha   90.00
_cell.angle_beta   90.00
_cell.angle_gamma   90.00
#
_symmetry.space_group_name_H-M   'P 1'
#
loop_
_entity.id
_entity.type
_entity.pdbx_description
1 polymer ?
#
loop_
_entity_poly.entity_id
_entity_poly.type
_entity_poly.pdbx_seq_one_letter_code
_entity_poly.pdbx_strand_id
1 'polypeptide(L)'
;MSMERAAWMTMYRMTRGTDQAGRGLRPGTVRRTLDFVRRYKGKLLFYLVLSVVGAFLGVASPILAGDVVDAIVSGGTPELIIRLALLIALVAVLDAILGVVTRWLSSDLGERIIYDLRTAVFDHVQTMPIAFFMRTRTGALVSRLNNDVIGAQTAISRTLSGVVMNVVSLVLTLVVMLTTSWQVTLVSLVLLPLFLIPARFMGGKIAELSRSQAQSNATMGDQMTERFSAAGATLVKLFGNPARESAEFASRADRVRAVGVGISVRQSVFMTALTLVSALALAAVYGIGGLQALARLDGYATGGTVHLIANNQVGFTTDPAEGRSTRYSSDLAKGFDIPIVHVNADDPEAAICAIRLAMAYRQEFGHDIVVDLIGYRRFGHNEQDEAAYTQPLMVGQIAAQPTVREQYAAQLVEEGVVTAEQ
;
A
#
# COMPACT_ATOMS: atom_id res chain seq x y z
N MET A 1 -8.82 -10.67 -2.45
CA MET A 1 -8.51 -10.99 -3.87
C MET A 1 -7.07 -11.49 -3.93
N SER A 2 -6.75 -12.57 -4.66
CA SER A 2 -5.33 -12.91 -4.86
C SER A 2 -4.64 -11.79 -5.64
N MET A 3 -3.45 -11.38 -5.20
CA MET A 3 -2.67 -10.31 -5.85
C MET A 3 -2.45 -10.60 -7.33
N GLU A 4 -2.31 -11.87 -7.70
CA GLU A 4 -2.20 -12.35 -9.08
C GLU A 4 -3.41 -11.97 -9.95
N ARG A 5 -4.64 -12.08 -9.42
CA ARG A 5 -5.84 -11.68 -10.17
C ARG A 5 -5.94 -10.16 -10.34
N ALA A 6 -5.51 -9.39 -9.34
CA ALA A 6 -5.46 -7.92 -9.43
C ALA A 6 -4.41 -7.46 -10.46
N ALA A 7 -3.26 -8.13 -10.49
CA ALA A 7 -2.20 -7.95 -11.48
C ALA A 7 -2.71 -8.21 -12.90
N TRP A 8 -3.38 -9.35 -13.09
CA TRP A 8 -3.99 -9.75 -14.36
C TRP A 8 -5.02 -8.74 -14.84
N MET A 9 -5.89 -8.25 -13.97
CA MET A 9 -6.88 -7.24 -14.32
C MET A 9 -6.26 -5.89 -14.67
N THR A 10 -5.18 -5.50 -14.00
CA THR A 10 -4.47 -4.23 -14.24
C THR A 10 -3.73 -4.30 -15.57
N MET A 11 -3.04 -5.42 -15.80
CA MET A 11 -2.41 -5.74 -17.07
C MET A 11 -3.40 -5.73 -18.22
N TYR A 12 -4.49 -6.50 -18.13
CA TYR A 12 -5.51 -6.58 -19.16
C TYR A 12 -6.09 -5.21 -19.52
N ARG A 13 -6.29 -4.34 -18.52
CA ARG A 13 -6.73 -2.96 -18.71
C ARG A 13 -5.68 -2.11 -19.44
N MET A 14 -4.39 -2.25 -19.11
CA MET A 14 -3.31 -1.55 -19.82
C MET A 14 -3.14 -2.04 -21.27
N THR A 15 -3.30 -3.34 -21.51
CA THR A 15 -3.16 -3.95 -22.84
C THR A 15 -4.29 -3.56 -23.79
N ARG A 16 -5.53 -3.41 -23.29
CA ARG A 16 -6.71 -3.08 -24.11
C ARG A 16 -7.12 -1.61 -24.07
N GLY A 17 -6.78 -0.87 -23.01
CA GLY A 17 -7.28 0.46 -22.75
C GLY A 17 -6.33 1.55 -23.24
N THR A 18 -6.25 1.81 -24.54
CA THR A 18 -5.59 3.06 -25.00
C THR A 18 -6.05 3.65 -26.33
N ASP A 19 -6.93 3.02 -27.12
CA ASP A 19 -7.47 3.68 -28.33
C ASP A 19 -8.29 4.95 -28.04
N GLN A 20 -8.68 5.17 -26.78
CA GLN A 20 -9.46 6.35 -26.36
C GLN A 20 -8.86 7.11 -25.16
N ALA A 21 -7.70 6.72 -24.63
CA ALA A 21 -7.12 7.33 -23.43
C ALA A 21 -6.72 8.81 -23.60
N GLY A 22 -6.68 9.32 -24.84
CA GLY A 22 -6.42 10.73 -25.15
C GLY A 22 -7.66 11.60 -25.37
N ARG A 23 -8.88 11.02 -25.42
CA ARG A 23 -10.13 11.81 -25.51
C ARG A 23 -10.75 11.90 -24.13
N GLY A 24 -10.44 12.99 -23.42
CA GLY A 24 -11.14 13.33 -22.18
C GLY A 24 -12.66 13.25 -22.39
N LEU A 25 -13.37 12.67 -21.41
CA LEU A 25 -14.83 12.62 -21.43
C LEU A 25 -15.36 14.04 -21.65
N ARG A 26 -16.26 14.22 -22.61
CA ARG A 26 -16.89 15.54 -22.83
C ARG A 26 -17.49 16.02 -21.51
N PRO A 27 -17.23 17.27 -21.09
CA PRO A 27 -17.80 17.79 -19.86
C PRO A 27 -19.33 17.64 -19.88
N GLY A 28 -19.90 17.14 -18.78
CA GLY A 28 -21.32 16.82 -18.67
C GLY A 28 -21.71 15.36 -18.91
N THR A 29 -20.86 14.55 -19.54
CA THR A 29 -21.13 13.11 -19.75
C THR A 29 -21.28 12.37 -18.42
N VAL A 30 -20.35 12.60 -17.48
CA VAL A 30 -20.38 11.98 -16.15
C VAL A 30 -21.65 12.35 -15.38
N ARG A 31 -22.07 13.62 -15.44
CA ARG A 31 -23.29 14.10 -14.78
C ARG A 31 -24.53 13.41 -15.34
N ARG A 32 -24.65 13.33 -16.66
CA ARG A 32 -25.76 12.64 -17.34
C ARG A 32 -25.80 11.15 -17.01
N THR A 33 -24.64 10.50 -16.91
CA THR A 33 -24.55 9.10 -16.48
C THR A 33 -24.93 8.91 -15.01
N LEU A 34 -24.52 9.83 -14.13
CA LEU A 34 -24.90 9.80 -12.72
C LEU A 34 -26.41 9.97 -12.50
N ASP A 35 -27.10 10.69 -13.38
CA ASP A 35 -28.57 10.82 -13.29
C ASP A 35 -29.31 9.48 -13.48
N PHE A 36 -28.79 8.57 -14.32
CA PHE A 36 -29.31 7.20 -14.41
C PHE A 36 -29.08 6.39 -13.12
N VAL A 37 -27.93 6.57 -12.48
CA VAL A 37 -27.60 5.87 -11.22
C VAL A 37 -28.39 6.44 -10.03
N ARG A 38 -28.65 7.76 -10.02
CA ARG A 38 -29.40 8.46 -8.95
C ARG A 38 -30.81 7.90 -8.76
N ARG A 39 -31.43 7.38 -9.82
CA ARG A 39 -32.74 6.70 -9.73
C ARG A 39 -32.72 5.50 -8.79
N TYR A 40 -31.55 4.87 -8.62
CA TYR A 40 -31.31 3.70 -7.78
C TYR A 40 -30.58 4.02 -6.46
N LYS A 41 -30.58 5.29 -6.02
CA LYS A 41 -29.84 5.75 -4.82
C LYS A 41 -30.08 4.90 -3.56
N GLY A 42 -31.32 4.44 -3.33
CA GLY A 42 -31.65 3.61 -2.16
C GLY A 42 -31.00 2.22 -2.22
N LYS A 43 -31.10 1.53 -3.36
CA LYS A 43 -30.43 0.25 -3.58
C LYS A 43 -28.90 0.38 -3.53
N LEU A 44 -28.38 1.47 -4.08
CA LEU A 44 -26.95 1.77 -4.05
C LEU A 44 -26.45 2.00 -2.61
N LEU A 45 -27.19 2.76 -1.80
CA LEU A 45 -26.85 2.99 -0.39
C LEU A 45 -26.89 1.68 0.40
N PHE A 46 -27.92 0.85 0.20
CA PHE A 46 -28.01 -0.46 0.85
C PHE A 46 -26.84 -1.36 0.45
N TYR A 47 -26.52 -1.43 -0.84
CA TYR A 47 -25.34 -2.14 -1.34
C TYR A 47 -24.05 -1.63 -0.70
N LEU A 48 -23.89 -0.31 -0.57
CA LEU A 48 -22.72 0.31 0.05
C LEU A 48 -22.57 -0.06 1.51
N VAL A 49 -23.65 0.03 2.30
CA VAL A 49 -23.64 -0.35 3.72
C VAL A 49 -23.27 -1.82 3.89
N LEU A 50 -23.88 -2.69 3.09
CA LEU A 50 -23.61 -4.13 3.13
C LEU A 50 -22.15 -4.45 2.74
N SER A 51 -21.61 -3.67 1.80
CA SER A 51 -20.21 -3.76 1.37
C SER A 51 -19.24 -3.38 2.49
N VAL A 52 -19.55 -2.32 3.25
CA VAL A 52 -18.77 -1.90 4.41
C VAL A 52 -18.79 -3.00 5.49
N VAL A 53 -19.96 -3.56 5.81
CA VAL A 53 -20.08 -4.68 6.75
C VAL A 53 -19.24 -5.89 6.30
N GLY A 54 -19.24 -6.19 5.00
CA GLY A 54 -18.41 -7.27 4.45
C GLY A 54 -16.91 -7.00 4.57
N ALA A 55 -16.48 -5.75 4.39
CA ALA A 55 -15.09 -5.39 4.65
C ALA A 55 -14.69 -5.64 6.11
N PHE A 56 -15.58 -5.35 7.08
CA PHE A 56 -15.33 -5.67 8.50
C PHE A 56 -15.21 -7.17 8.76
N LEU A 57 -16.11 -7.98 8.21
CA LEU A 57 -16.03 -9.44 8.36
C LEU A 57 -14.76 -10.02 7.73
N GLY A 58 -14.35 -9.49 6.58
CA GLY A 58 -13.13 -9.89 5.90
C GLY A 58 -11.85 -9.60 6.69
N VAL A 59 -11.83 -8.52 7.49
CA VAL A 59 -10.70 -8.17 8.36
C VAL A 59 -10.78 -8.86 9.74
N ALA A 60 -11.98 -9.23 10.20
CA ALA A 60 -12.16 -9.92 11.46
C ALA A 60 -11.48 -11.30 11.51
N SER A 61 -11.49 -12.06 10.40
CA SER A 61 -10.90 -13.41 10.38
C SER A 61 -9.38 -13.44 10.69
N PRO A 62 -8.53 -12.60 10.08
CA PRO A 62 -7.12 -12.50 10.46
C PRO A 62 -6.88 -12.07 11.92
N ILE A 63 -7.69 -11.14 12.45
CA ILE A 63 -7.57 -10.69 13.85
C ILE A 63 -7.88 -11.85 14.80
N LEU A 64 -9.03 -12.51 14.60
CA LEU A 64 -9.43 -13.65 15.41
C LEU A 64 -8.43 -14.81 15.34
N ALA A 65 -7.79 -15.01 14.19
CA ALA A 65 -6.70 -15.98 14.06
C ALA A 65 -5.47 -15.57 14.89
N GLY A 66 -5.15 -14.28 14.95
CA GLY A 66 -4.15 -13.72 15.87
C GLY A 66 -4.51 -14.00 17.33
N ASP A 67 -5.75 -13.72 17.73
CA ASP A 67 -6.23 -13.96 19.10
C ASP A 67 -6.13 -15.45 19.49
N VAL A 68 -6.34 -16.37 18.54
CA VAL A 68 -6.13 -17.82 18.77
C VAL A 68 -4.66 -18.13 19.04
N VAL A 69 -3.74 -17.54 18.26
CA VAL A 69 -2.30 -17.73 18.47
C VAL A 69 -1.88 -17.17 19.82
N ASP A 70 -2.34 -15.96 20.18
CA ASP A 70 -2.04 -15.34 21.47
C ASP A 70 -2.57 -16.19 22.63
N ALA A 71 -3.80 -16.71 22.53
CA ALA A 71 -4.38 -17.61 23.52
C ALA A 71 -3.58 -18.92 23.66
N ILE A 72 -3.00 -19.45 22.58
CA ILE A 72 -2.15 -20.65 22.65
C ILE A 72 -0.83 -20.33 23.36
N VAL A 73 -0.19 -19.22 22.99
CA VAL A 73 1.12 -18.81 23.54
C VAL A 73 1.00 -18.45 25.02
N SER A 74 -0.09 -17.81 25.44
CA SER A 74 -0.30 -17.43 26.84
C SER A 74 -0.78 -18.58 27.75
N GLY A 75 -0.87 -19.82 27.25
CA GLY A 75 -1.38 -20.96 28.01
C GLY A 75 -2.89 -20.92 28.29
N GLY A 76 -3.67 -20.35 27.37
CA GLY A 76 -5.12 -20.21 27.48
C GLY A 76 -5.87 -21.54 27.56
N THR A 77 -7.11 -21.49 28.06
CA THR A 77 -7.93 -22.70 28.23
C THR A 77 -8.37 -23.27 26.87
N PRO A 78 -8.47 -24.60 26.72
CA PRO A 78 -8.98 -25.22 25.49
C PRO A 78 -10.37 -24.73 25.08
N GLU A 79 -11.19 -24.33 26.05
CA GLU A 79 -12.52 -23.77 25.81
C GLU A 79 -12.46 -22.43 25.08
N LEU A 80 -11.52 -21.54 25.42
CA LEU A 80 -11.34 -20.26 24.74
C LEU A 80 -10.95 -20.48 23.27
N ILE A 81 -10.02 -21.40 23.00
CA ILE A 81 -9.57 -21.74 21.66
C ILE A 81 -10.73 -22.28 20.81
N ILE A 82 -11.56 -23.17 21.37
CA ILE A 82 -12.73 -23.71 20.67
C ILE A 82 -13.76 -22.60 20.39
N ARG A 83 -14.02 -21.70 21.35
CA ARG A 83 -14.94 -20.56 21.15
C ARG A 83 -14.46 -19.62 20.04
N LEU A 84 -13.16 -19.30 20.02
CA LEU A 84 -12.57 -18.48 18.96
C LEU A 84 -12.65 -19.19 17.60
N ALA A 85 -12.38 -20.50 17.53
CA ALA A 85 -12.52 -21.28 16.31
C ALA A 85 -13.97 -21.31 15.78
N LEU A 86 -14.95 -21.48 16.68
CA LEU A 86 -16.38 -21.40 16.32
C LEU A 86 -16.79 -20.00 15.86
N LEU A 87 -16.22 -18.95 16.47
CA LEU A 87 -16.45 -17.57 16.05
C LEU A 87 -15.87 -17.29 14.66
N ILE A 88 -14.65 -17.78 14.36
CA ILE A 88 -14.06 -17.71 13.02
C ILE A 88 -14.95 -18.43 12.00
N ALA A 89 -15.46 -19.62 12.34
CA ALA A 89 -16.38 -20.36 11.47
C ALA A 89 -17.68 -19.57 11.22
N LEU A 90 -18.26 -18.96 12.25
CA LEU A 90 -19.45 -18.12 12.13
C LEU A 90 -19.19 -16.89 11.24
N VAL A 91 -18.07 -16.19 11.46
CA VAL A 91 -17.66 -15.04 10.63
C VAL A 91 -17.47 -15.46 9.18
N ALA A 92 -16.86 -16.60 8.90
CA ALA A 92 -16.67 -17.11 7.55
C ALA A 92 -18.00 -17.43 6.85
N VAL A 93 -18.97 -18.00 7.57
CA VAL A 93 -20.32 -18.27 7.03
C VAL A 93 -21.05 -16.95 6.74
N LEU A 94 -21.01 -15.99 7.68
CA LEU A 94 -21.61 -14.67 7.50
C LEU A 94 -20.98 -13.93 6.31
N ASP A 95 -19.66 -13.94 6.17
CA ASP A 95 -18.94 -13.35 5.04
C ASP A 95 -19.34 -14.00 3.71
N ALA A 96 -19.46 -15.32 3.67
CA ALA A 96 -19.90 -16.04 2.47
C ALA A 96 -21.34 -15.65 2.06
N ILE A 97 -22.28 -15.63 3.02
CA ILE A 97 -23.67 -15.20 2.78
C ILE A 97 -23.69 -13.76 2.27
N LEU A 98 -23.00 -12.87 2.97
CA LEU A 98 -22.93 -11.46 2.61
C LEU A 98 -22.29 -11.24 1.24
N GLY A 99 -21.27 -12.02 0.91
CA GLY A 99 -20.62 -12.05 -0.40
C GLY A 99 -21.58 -12.45 -1.53
N VAL A 100 -22.48 -13.40 -1.29
CA VAL A 100 -23.53 -13.76 -2.26
C VAL A 100 -24.56 -12.64 -2.39
N VAL A 101 -25.05 -12.09 -1.28
CA VAL A 101 -26.07 -11.01 -1.28
C VAL A 101 -25.53 -9.74 -1.94
N THR A 102 -24.31 -9.31 -1.62
CA THR A 102 -23.66 -8.14 -2.23
C THR A 102 -23.43 -8.33 -3.73
N ARG A 103 -23.01 -9.52 -4.17
CA ARG A 103 -22.87 -9.84 -5.60
C ARG A 103 -24.21 -9.82 -6.32
N TRP A 104 -25.25 -10.40 -5.71
CA TRP A 104 -26.60 -10.39 -6.26
C TRP A 104 -27.13 -8.96 -6.41
N LEU A 105 -27.02 -8.13 -5.36
CA LEU A 105 -27.41 -6.71 -5.40
C LEU A 105 -26.64 -5.93 -6.47
N SER A 106 -25.33 -6.14 -6.57
CA SER A 106 -24.50 -5.49 -7.59
C SER A 106 -24.89 -5.92 -9.00
N SER A 107 -25.28 -7.19 -9.19
CA SER A 107 -25.72 -7.71 -10.49
C SER A 107 -27.11 -7.20 -10.86
N ASP A 108 -28.08 -7.23 -9.94
CA ASP A 108 -29.44 -6.68 -10.14
C ASP A 108 -29.36 -5.18 -10.47
N LEU A 109 -28.55 -4.42 -9.71
CA LEU A 109 -28.35 -3.00 -9.98
C LEU A 109 -27.72 -2.76 -11.36
N GLY A 110 -26.72 -3.56 -11.72
CA GLY A 110 -26.07 -3.48 -13.03
C GLY A 110 -27.04 -3.74 -14.17
N GLU A 111 -27.76 -4.87 -14.14
CA GLU A 111 -28.71 -5.27 -15.17
C GLU A 111 -29.87 -4.28 -15.32
N ARG A 112 -30.38 -3.72 -14.22
CA ARG A 112 -31.41 -2.66 -14.29
C ARG A 112 -30.92 -1.39 -14.98
N ILE A 113 -29.67 -1.00 -14.74
CA ILE A 113 -29.06 0.14 -15.44
C ILE A 113 -28.90 -0.19 -16.93
N ILE A 114 -28.51 -1.42 -17.29
CA ILE A 114 -28.46 -1.85 -18.72
C ILE A 114 -29.83 -1.73 -19.35
N TYR A 115 -30.86 -2.25 -18.68
CA TYR A 115 -32.24 -2.22 -19.16
C TYR A 115 -32.69 -0.78 -19.47
N ASP A 116 -32.48 0.15 -18.54
CA ASP A 116 -32.85 1.56 -18.73
C ASP A 116 -32.05 2.22 -19.87
N LEU A 117 -30.74 1.95 -19.95
CA LEU A 117 -29.89 2.51 -21.01
C LEU A 117 -30.26 1.97 -22.38
N ARG A 118 -30.49 0.66 -22.52
CA ARG A 118 -30.89 0.04 -23.80
C ARG A 118 -32.22 0.56 -24.27
N THR A 119 -33.19 0.68 -23.37
CA THR A 119 -34.52 1.22 -23.69
C THR A 119 -34.41 2.67 -24.14
N ALA A 120 -33.70 3.52 -23.39
CA ALA A 120 -33.52 4.93 -23.74
C ALA A 120 -32.79 5.15 -25.07
N VAL A 121 -31.77 4.34 -25.37
CA VAL A 121 -31.04 4.44 -26.64
C VAL A 121 -31.91 3.92 -27.80
N PHE A 122 -32.65 2.84 -27.60
CA PHE A 122 -33.56 2.28 -28.60
C PHE A 122 -34.69 3.27 -28.95
N ASP A 123 -35.33 3.87 -27.95
CA ASP A 123 -36.35 4.90 -28.13
C ASP A 123 -35.80 6.12 -28.88
N HIS A 124 -34.58 6.56 -28.52
CA HIS A 124 -33.96 7.70 -29.19
C HIS A 124 -33.63 7.41 -30.65
N VAL A 125 -33.10 6.22 -30.97
CA VAL A 125 -32.78 5.81 -32.34
C VAL A 125 -34.05 5.79 -33.20
N GLN A 126 -35.18 5.31 -32.68
CA GLN A 126 -36.45 5.31 -33.42
C GLN A 126 -36.95 6.71 -33.80
N THR A 127 -36.66 7.72 -32.98
CA THR A 127 -37.06 9.12 -33.26
C THR A 127 -36.14 9.85 -34.26
N MET A 128 -35.06 9.22 -34.71
CA MET A 128 -34.10 9.87 -35.61
C MET A 128 -34.63 9.97 -37.06
N PRO A 129 -34.28 11.03 -37.80
CA PRO A 129 -34.65 11.17 -39.20
C PRO A 129 -34.11 10.03 -40.08
N ILE A 130 -34.84 9.66 -41.13
CA ILE A 130 -34.41 8.65 -42.13
C ILE A 130 -33.02 8.96 -42.71
N ALA A 131 -32.65 10.24 -42.83
CA ALA A 131 -31.33 10.69 -43.28
C ALA A 131 -30.17 10.13 -42.42
N PHE A 132 -30.40 9.87 -41.13
CA PHE A 132 -29.43 9.22 -40.26
C PHE A 132 -29.25 7.74 -40.65
N PHE A 133 -30.33 7.02 -40.92
CA PHE A 133 -30.29 5.61 -41.32
C PHE A 133 -29.68 5.41 -42.72
N MET A 134 -29.84 6.38 -43.62
CA MET A 134 -29.22 6.31 -44.96
C MET A 134 -27.70 6.54 -44.95
N ARG A 135 -27.16 7.23 -43.93
CA ARG A 135 -25.72 7.51 -43.80
C ARG A 135 -24.97 6.45 -42.99
N THR A 136 -25.67 5.69 -42.17
CA THR A 136 -25.07 4.81 -41.17
C THR A 136 -25.32 3.36 -41.52
N ARG A 137 -24.27 2.55 -41.63
CA ARG A 137 -24.40 1.11 -41.89
C ARG A 137 -25.20 0.45 -40.75
N THR A 138 -26.22 -0.35 -41.08
CA THR A 138 -27.08 -1.05 -40.11
C THR A 138 -26.28 -1.84 -39.08
N GLY A 139 -25.20 -2.53 -39.50
CA GLY A 139 -24.32 -3.26 -38.60
C GLY A 139 -23.56 -2.37 -37.60
N ALA A 140 -23.24 -1.12 -37.96
CA ALA A 140 -22.61 -0.17 -37.04
C ALA A 140 -23.60 0.31 -35.97
N LEU A 141 -24.88 0.50 -36.32
CA LEU A 141 -25.95 0.87 -35.39
C LEU A 141 -26.20 -0.22 -34.34
N VAL A 142 -26.35 -1.46 -34.79
CA VAL A 142 -26.55 -2.62 -33.90
C VAL A 142 -25.33 -2.84 -33.00
N SER A 143 -24.12 -2.69 -33.54
CA SER A 143 -22.89 -2.79 -32.74
C SER A 143 -22.82 -1.73 -31.63
N ARG A 144 -23.23 -0.49 -31.90
CA ARG A 144 -23.26 0.56 -30.86
C ARG A 144 -24.31 0.27 -29.78
N LEU A 145 -25.50 -0.17 -30.16
CA LEU A 145 -26.57 -0.51 -29.23
C LEU A 145 -26.19 -1.69 -28.31
N ASN A 146 -25.53 -2.70 -28.87
CA ASN A 146 -25.11 -3.87 -28.10
C ASN A 146 -23.78 -3.65 -27.38
N ASN A 147 -22.70 -3.34 -28.09
CA ASN A 147 -21.37 -3.35 -27.52
C ASN A 147 -21.06 -2.08 -26.71
N ASP A 148 -21.43 -0.89 -27.20
CA ASP A 148 -21.07 0.35 -26.50
C ASP A 148 -21.93 0.58 -25.26
N VAL A 149 -23.23 0.23 -25.30
CA VAL A 149 -24.12 0.34 -24.13
C VAL A 149 -23.71 -0.65 -23.04
N ILE A 150 -23.45 -1.91 -23.40
CA ILE A 150 -22.97 -2.93 -22.44
C ILE A 150 -21.59 -2.53 -21.91
N GLY A 151 -20.69 -2.05 -22.78
CA GLY A 151 -19.36 -1.61 -22.37
C GLY A 151 -19.39 -0.44 -21.38
N ALA A 152 -20.23 0.57 -21.65
CA ALA A 152 -20.41 1.72 -20.78
C ALA A 152 -21.01 1.33 -19.42
N GLN A 153 -22.04 0.49 -19.39
CA GLN A 153 -22.59 0.02 -18.12
C GLN A 153 -21.61 -0.88 -17.36
N THR A 154 -20.92 -1.80 -18.03
CA THR A 154 -19.96 -2.69 -17.38
C THR A 154 -18.88 -1.87 -16.69
N ALA A 155 -18.45 -0.76 -17.32
CA ALA A 155 -17.54 0.19 -16.71
C ALA A 155 -18.14 0.84 -15.46
N ILE A 156 -19.39 1.33 -15.51
CA ILE A 156 -20.08 1.96 -14.37
C ILE A 156 -20.22 0.98 -13.21
N SER A 157 -20.80 -0.20 -13.44
CA SER A 157 -21.06 -1.17 -12.37
C SER A 157 -19.76 -1.72 -11.77
N ARG A 158 -18.73 -2.00 -12.59
CA ARG A 158 -17.42 -2.43 -12.05
C ARG A 158 -16.70 -1.32 -11.29
N THR A 159 -16.80 -0.09 -11.76
CA THR A 159 -16.10 1.04 -11.12
C THR A 159 -16.78 1.41 -9.81
N LEU A 160 -18.10 1.54 -9.81
CA LEU A 160 -18.87 1.92 -8.62
C LEU A 160 -18.74 0.88 -7.51
N SER A 161 -18.93 -0.41 -7.83
CA SER A 161 -18.80 -1.49 -6.87
C SER A 161 -17.36 -1.77 -6.48
N GLY A 162 -16.46 -1.83 -7.46
CA GLY A 162 -15.07 -2.24 -7.25
C GLY A 162 -14.21 -1.17 -6.57
N VAL A 163 -14.27 0.09 -7.03
CA VAL A 163 -13.43 1.15 -6.44
C VAL A 163 -13.85 1.42 -5.01
N VAL A 164 -15.15 1.54 -4.76
CA VAL A 164 -15.67 1.83 -3.42
C VAL A 164 -15.32 0.71 -2.45
N MET A 165 -15.57 -0.56 -2.81
CA MET A 165 -15.21 -1.71 -1.97
C MET A 165 -13.71 -1.75 -1.69
N ASN A 166 -12.87 -1.55 -2.70
CA ASN A 166 -11.42 -1.56 -2.53
C ASN A 166 -10.95 -0.42 -1.64
N VAL A 167 -11.52 0.78 -1.77
CA VAL A 167 -11.19 1.93 -0.91
C VAL A 167 -11.60 1.66 0.53
N VAL A 168 -12.83 1.20 0.76
CA VAL A 168 -13.32 0.88 2.11
C VAL A 168 -12.47 -0.22 2.74
N SER A 169 -12.22 -1.31 2.02
CA SER A 169 -11.38 -2.40 2.51
C SER A 169 -9.95 -1.93 2.78
N LEU A 170 -9.35 -1.14 1.89
CA LEU A 170 -8.00 -0.60 2.08
C LEU A 170 -7.91 0.27 3.32
N VAL A 171 -8.84 1.23 3.49
CA VAL A 171 -8.87 2.13 4.63
C VAL A 171 -9.06 1.33 5.92
N LEU A 172 -10.00 0.40 5.94
CA LEU A 172 -10.28 -0.41 7.12
C LEU A 172 -9.10 -1.31 7.50
N THR A 173 -8.51 -2.02 6.52
CA THR A 173 -7.32 -2.84 6.75
C THR A 173 -6.16 -1.99 7.23
N LEU A 174 -5.95 -0.80 6.65
CA LEU A 174 -4.88 0.11 7.08
C LEU A 174 -5.09 0.60 8.51
N VAL A 175 -6.32 0.97 8.88
CA VAL A 175 -6.65 1.38 10.26
C VAL A 175 -6.35 0.24 11.23
N VAL A 176 -6.84 -0.96 10.95
CA VAL A 176 -6.57 -2.15 11.79
C VAL A 176 -5.06 -2.41 11.90
N MET A 177 -4.35 -2.43 10.78
CA MET A 177 -2.90 -2.65 10.76
C MET A 177 -2.15 -1.60 11.60
N LEU A 178 -2.49 -0.31 11.45
CA LEU A 178 -1.88 0.78 12.23
C LEU A 178 -2.19 0.66 13.73
N THR A 179 -3.40 0.23 14.10
CA THR A 179 -3.78 0.03 15.51
C THR A 179 -3.12 -1.20 16.13
N THR A 180 -2.82 -2.24 15.35
CA THR A 180 -2.16 -3.46 15.84
C THR A 180 -0.64 -3.30 15.91
N SER A 181 0.00 -2.83 14.84
CA SER A 181 1.44 -2.54 14.82
C SER A 181 1.77 -1.52 13.73
N TRP A 182 2.09 -0.30 14.14
CA TRP A 182 2.47 0.75 13.20
C TRP A 182 3.82 0.43 12.51
N GLN A 183 4.73 -0.30 13.17
CA GLN A 183 6.05 -0.65 12.61
C GLN A 183 5.92 -1.63 11.44
N VAL A 184 5.19 -2.74 11.64
CA VAL A 184 4.95 -3.74 10.58
C VAL A 184 4.13 -3.12 9.44
N THR A 185 3.22 -2.20 9.77
CA THR A 185 2.46 -1.45 8.78
C THR A 185 3.34 -0.53 7.93
N LEU A 186 4.26 0.21 8.55
CA LEU A 186 5.18 1.09 7.84
C LEU A 186 6.06 0.30 6.86
N VAL A 187 6.59 -0.85 7.29
CA VAL A 187 7.34 -1.76 6.40
C VAL A 187 6.48 -2.18 5.21
N SER A 188 5.23 -2.58 5.48
CA SER A 188 4.27 -2.99 4.43
C SER A 188 3.96 -1.85 3.45
N LEU A 189 3.85 -0.61 3.94
CA LEU A 189 3.63 0.58 3.11
C LEU A 189 4.85 0.95 2.27
N VAL A 190 6.06 0.84 2.80
CA VAL A 190 7.32 1.07 2.06
C VAL A 190 7.49 0.07 0.91
N LEU A 191 6.94 -1.13 1.05
CA LEU A 191 6.93 -2.14 -0.01
C LEU A 191 5.93 -1.84 -1.12
N LEU A 192 4.87 -1.07 -0.86
CA LEU A 192 3.83 -0.76 -1.85
C LEU A 192 4.35 -0.01 -3.10
N PRO A 193 5.22 1.01 -3.00
CA PRO A 193 5.89 1.60 -4.16
C PRO A 193 6.65 0.58 -5.00
N LEU A 194 7.28 -0.42 -4.38
CA LEU A 194 8.03 -1.47 -5.09
C LEU A 194 7.10 -2.32 -5.99
N PHE A 195 5.83 -2.52 -5.58
CA PHE A 195 4.82 -3.16 -6.41
C PHE A 195 4.42 -2.34 -7.64
N LEU A 196 4.45 -1.01 -7.55
CA LEU A 196 4.01 -0.13 -8.63
C LEU A 196 5.07 0.02 -9.73
N ILE A 197 6.36 -0.21 -9.42
CA ILE A 197 7.47 -0.04 -10.36
C ILE A 197 7.35 -0.97 -11.58
N PRO A 198 7.21 -2.32 -11.43
CA PRO A 198 7.03 -3.21 -12.58
C PRO A 198 5.78 -2.87 -13.39
N ALA A 199 4.68 -2.51 -12.70
CA ALA A 199 3.40 -2.19 -13.35
C ALA A 199 3.53 -0.96 -14.24
N ARG A 200 4.20 0.09 -13.76
CA ARG A 200 4.40 1.33 -14.51
C ARG A 200 5.37 1.16 -15.68
N PHE A 201 6.47 0.42 -15.47
CA PHE A 201 7.49 0.24 -16.50
C PHE A 201 7.02 -0.67 -17.65
N MET A 202 6.32 -1.77 -17.32
CA MET A 202 5.95 -2.79 -18.31
C MET A 202 4.62 -2.50 -18.99
N GLY A 203 3.70 -1.80 -18.32
CA GLY A 203 2.36 -1.51 -18.85
C GLY A 203 2.37 -0.78 -20.20
N GLY A 204 3.18 0.28 -20.31
CA GLY A 204 3.29 1.07 -21.54
C GLY A 204 3.86 0.28 -22.72
N LYS A 205 4.92 -0.50 -22.48
CA LYS A 205 5.58 -1.27 -23.54
C LYS A 205 4.72 -2.44 -24.03
N ILE A 206 4.02 -3.11 -23.12
CA ILE A 206 3.10 -4.20 -23.48
C ILE A 206 1.92 -3.64 -24.27
N ALA A 207 1.37 -2.48 -23.89
CA ALA A 207 0.30 -1.84 -24.65
C ALA A 207 0.73 -1.49 -26.08
N GLU A 208 1.92 -0.92 -26.27
CA GLU A 208 2.49 -0.62 -27.59
C GLU A 208 2.62 -1.88 -28.46
N LEU A 209 3.20 -2.95 -27.90
CA LEU A 209 3.37 -4.23 -28.60
C LEU A 209 2.03 -4.88 -28.96
N SER A 210 1.06 -4.84 -28.06
CA SER A 210 -0.28 -5.37 -28.32
C SER A 210 -1.01 -4.59 -29.40
N ARG A 211 -0.84 -3.26 -29.48
CA ARG A 211 -1.33 -2.47 -30.62
C ARG A 211 -0.63 -2.87 -31.92
N SER A 212 0.69 -3.03 -31.91
CA SER A 212 1.44 -3.49 -33.08
C SER A 212 1.00 -4.89 -33.54
N GLN A 213 0.69 -5.78 -32.61
CA GLN A 213 0.17 -7.11 -32.90
C GLN A 213 -1.24 -7.04 -33.50
N ALA A 214 -2.12 -6.21 -32.93
CA ALA A 214 -3.47 -6.00 -33.42
C ALA A 214 -3.47 -5.44 -34.86
N GLN A 215 -2.61 -4.46 -35.15
CA GLN A 215 -2.46 -3.90 -36.50
C GLN A 215 -1.94 -4.95 -37.50
N SER A 216 -0.98 -5.77 -37.08
CA SER A 216 -0.43 -6.85 -37.93
C SER A 216 -1.49 -7.92 -38.23
N ASN A 217 -2.30 -8.28 -37.21
CA ASN A 217 -3.44 -9.18 -37.38
C ASN A 217 -4.53 -8.59 -38.28
N ALA A 218 -4.86 -7.30 -38.14
CA ALA A 218 -5.82 -6.63 -38.99
C ALA A 218 -5.37 -6.66 -40.47
N THR A 219 -4.09 -6.33 -40.72
CA THR A 219 -3.51 -6.37 -42.07
C THR A 219 -3.54 -7.78 -42.69
N MET A 220 -3.30 -8.83 -41.89
CA MET A 220 -3.47 -10.22 -42.35
C MET A 220 -4.95 -10.55 -42.61
N GLY A 221 -5.86 -10.09 -41.76
CA GLY A 221 -7.30 -10.25 -41.93
C GLY A 221 -7.82 -9.59 -43.22
N ASP A 222 -7.37 -8.38 -43.51
CA ASP A 222 -7.71 -7.64 -44.73
C ASP A 222 -7.22 -8.39 -45.98
N GLN A 223 -5.97 -8.87 -45.96
CA GLN A 223 -5.40 -9.68 -47.05
C GLN A 223 -6.16 -10.99 -47.26
N MET A 224 -6.54 -11.69 -46.19
CA MET A 224 -7.37 -12.89 -46.29
C MET A 224 -8.75 -12.58 -46.87
N THR A 225 -9.36 -11.47 -46.44
CA THR A 225 -10.67 -11.04 -46.96
C THR A 225 -10.59 -10.71 -48.45
N GLU A 226 -9.52 -10.04 -48.89
CA GLU A 226 -9.28 -9.73 -50.31
C GLU A 226 -9.05 -11.00 -51.12
N ARG A 227 -8.11 -11.87 -50.71
CA ARG A 227 -7.70 -13.07 -51.45
C ARG A 227 -8.75 -14.20 -51.43
N PHE A 228 -9.60 -14.27 -50.40
CA PHE A 228 -10.67 -15.28 -50.32
C PHE A 228 -12.03 -14.77 -50.79
N SER A 229 -12.15 -13.49 -51.16
CA SER A 229 -13.30 -13.02 -51.92
C SER A 229 -13.40 -13.77 -53.25
N ALA A 230 -14.61 -13.93 -53.80
CA ALA A 230 -14.80 -14.65 -55.06
C ALA A 230 -13.93 -14.07 -56.20
N ALA A 231 -13.87 -12.73 -56.30
CA ALA A 231 -13.03 -12.06 -57.29
C ALA A 231 -11.53 -12.25 -57.03
N GLY A 232 -11.08 -12.11 -55.77
CA GLY A 232 -9.67 -12.28 -55.41
C GLY A 232 -9.18 -13.72 -55.55
N ALA A 233 -10.01 -14.70 -55.19
CA ALA A 233 -9.68 -16.12 -55.32
C ALA A 233 -9.51 -16.53 -56.79
N THR A 234 -10.38 -16.05 -57.68
CA THR A 234 -10.24 -16.27 -59.13
C THR A 234 -8.95 -15.66 -59.67
N LEU A 235 -8.60 -14.43 -59.25
CA LEU A 235 -7.36 -13.77 -59.66
C LEU A 235 -6.11 -14.55 -59.19
N VAL A 236 -6.07 -14.95 -57.93
CA VAL A 236 -4.95 -15.72 -57.35
C VAL A 236 -4.83 -17.10 -58.01
N LYS A 237 -5.94 -17.74 -58.39
CA LYS A 237 -5.92 -19.05 -59.07
C LYS A 237 -5.49 -18.97 -60.54
N LEU A 238 -5.87 -17.91 -61.25
CA LEU A 238 -5.55 -17.74 -62.67
C LEU A 238 -4.14 -17.18 -62.91
N PHE A 239 -3.66 -16.30 -62.02
CA PHE A 239 -2.41 -15.54 -62.23
C PHE A 239 -1.41 -15.64 -61.09
N GLY A 240 -1.80 -16.20 -59.94
CA GLY A 240 -0.94 -16.30 -58.75
C GLY A 240 -0.07 -17.56 -58.72
N ASN A 241 0.99 -17.53 -57.91
CA ASN A 241 1.80 -18.69 -57.61
C ASN A 241 1.55 -19.14 -56.15
N PRO A 242 0.94 -20.30 -55.90
CA PRO A 242 0.61 -20.76 -54.55
C PRO A 242 1.78 -20.83 -53.59
N ALA A 243 2.97 -21.21 -54.07
CA ALA A 243 4.17 -21.29 -53.22
C ALA A 243 4.65 -19.89 -52.78
N ARG A 244 4.60 -18.91 -53.69
CA ARG A 244 4.95 -17.52 -53.38
C ARG A 244 3.95 -16.87 -52.42
N GLU A 245 2.66 -17.10 -52.66
CA GLU A 245 1.56 -16.64 -51.81
C GLU A 245 1.68 -17.19 -50.38
N SER A 246 1.97 -18.48 -50.25
CA SER A 246 2.20 -19.15 -48.98
C SER A 246 3.44 -18.61 -48.25
N ALA A 247 4.56 -18.39 -48.97
CA ALA A 247 5.78 -17.84 -48.38
C ALA A 247 5.58 -16.41 -47.87
N GLU A 248 4.84 -15.56 -48.59
CA GLU A 248 4.50 -14.20 -48.15
C GLU A 248 3.64 -14.22 -46.89
N PHE A 249 2.61 -15.08 -46.87
CA PHE A 249 1.76 -15.26 -45.69
C PHE A 249 2.58 -15.76 -44.49
N ALA A 250 3.46 -16.76 -44.70
CA ALA A 250 4.32 -17.32 -43.66
C ALA A 250 5.24 -16.25 -43.05
N SER A 251 5.84 -15.37 -43.86
CA SER A 251 6.67 -14.26 -43.36
C SER A 251 5.87 -13.28 -42.47
N ARG A 252 4.65 -12.93 -42.88
CA ARG A 252 3.78 -12.05 -42.08
C ARG A 252 3.33 -12.73 -40.78
N ALA A 253 2.95 -14.01 -40.86
CA ALA A 253 2.57 -14.82 -39.71
C ALA A 253 3.74 -14.98 -38.72
N ASP A 254 4.97 -15.13 -39.20
CA ASP A 254 6.18 -15.20 -38.37
C ASP A 254 6.39 -13.91 -37.56
N ARG A 255 6.11 -12.76 -38.17
CA ARG A 255 6.18 -11.45 -37.51
C ARG A 255 5.13 -11.31 -36.40
N VAL A 256 3.90 -11.74 -36.65
CA VAL A 256 2.84 -11.82 -35.61
C VAL A 256 3.24 -12.77 -34.49
N ARG A 257 3.81 -13.93 -34.83
CA ARG A 257 4.33 -14.91 -33.85
C ARG A 257 5.42 -14.29 -32.98
N ALA A 258 6.42 -13.62 -33.58
CA ALA A 258 7.52 -13.01 -32.84
C ALA A 258 7.04 -11.91 -31.87
N VAL A 259 6.12 -11.05 -32.32
CA VAL A 259 5.50 -10.04 -31.45
C VAL A 259 4.69 -10.72 -30.34
N GLY A 260 3.93 -11.77 -30.66
CA GLY A 260 3.15 -12.53 -29.69
C GLY A 260 4.01 -13.18 -28.62
N VAL A 261 5.10 -13.87 -28.99
CA VAL A 261 6.08 -14.43 -28.06
C VAL A 261 6.69 -13.32 -27.20
N GLY A 262 7.06 -12.19 -27.82
CA GLY A 262 7.60 -11.04 -27.10
C GLY A 262 6.62 -10.46 -26.08
N ILE A 263 5.32 -10.42 -26.39
CA ILE A 263 4.29 -10.03 -25.43
C ILE A 263 4.29 -11.05 -24.30
N SER A 264 4.09 -12.33 -24.59
CA SER A 264 4.00 -13.41 -23.58
C SER A 264 5.19 -13.45 -22.63
N VAL A 265 6.42 -13.35 -23.13
CA VAL A 265 7.63 -13.33 -22.30
C VAL A 265 7.63 -12.12 -21.36
N ARG A 266 7.28 -10.93 -21.85
CA ARG A 266 7.16 -9.74 -20.99
C ARG A 266 6.02 -9.89 -19.98
N GLN A 267 4.91 -10.54 -20.35
CA GLN A 267 3.85 -10.82 -19.38
C GLN A 267 4.32 -11.76 -18.27
N SER A 268 5.08 -12.79 -18.62
CA SER A 268 5.66 -13.72 -17.66
C SER A 268 6.66 -13.04 -16.72
N VAL A 269 7.55 -12.19 -17.27
CA VAL A 269 8.49 -11.40 -16.46
C VAL A 269 7.73 -10.45 -15.51
N PHE A 270 6.65 -9.83 -15.97
CA PHE A 270 5.82 -8.95 -15.15
C PHE A 270 5.19 -9.70 -13.97
N MET A 271 4.56 -10.85 -14.24
CA MET A 271 3.94 -11.67 -13.19
C MET A 271 4.98 -12.21 -12.23
N THR A 272 6.11 -12.72 -12.74
CA THR A 272 7.21 -13.21 -11.91
C THR A 272 7.77 -12.11 -11.00
N ALA A 273 7.98 -10.90 -11.53
CA ALA A 273 8.45 -9.76 -10.74
C ALA A 273 7.44 -9.39 -9.64
N LEU A 274 6.14 -9.38 -9.94
CA LEU A 274 5.11 -9.05 -8.96
C LEU A 274 5.00 -10.12 -7.85
N THR A 275 5.08 -11.40 -8.22
CA THR A 275 5.10 -12.51 -7.26
C THR A 275 6.37 -12.47 -6.39
N LEU A 276 7.52 -12.11 -6.97
CA LEU A 276 8.76 -11.95 -6.21
C LEU A 276 8.64 -10.82 -5.18
N VAL A 277 8.12 -9.65 -5.57
CA VAL A 277 7.89 -8.54 -4.64
C VAL A 277 6.91 -8.96 -3.53
N SER A 278 5.88 -9.73 -3.86
CA SER A 278 4.94 -10.29 -2.87
C SER A 278 5.62 -11.23 -1.88
N ALA A 279 6.48 -12.13 -2.36
CA ALA A 279 7.21 -13.07 -1.51
C ALA A 279 8.22 -12.35 -0.61
N LEU A 280 8.95 -11.36 -1.14
CA LEU A 280 9.87 -10.53 -0.37
C LEU A 280 9.14 -9.68 0.68
N ALA A 281 7.97 -9.16 0.34
CA ALA A 281 7.13 -8.43 1.28
C ALA A 281 6.69 -9.30 2.46
N LEU A 282 6.21 -10.52 2.17
CA LEU A 282 5.84 -11.49 3.18
C LEU A 282 7.03 -11.91 4.05
N ALA A 283 8.21 -12.14 3.43
CA ALA A 283 9.43 -12.45 4.16
C ALA A 283 9.88 -11.28 5.07
N ALA A 284 9.77 -10.03 4.62
CA ALA A 284 10.10 -8.85 5.43
C ALA A 284 9.15 -8.70 6.61
N VAL A 285 7.83 -8.88 6.39
CA VAL A 285 6.81 -8.84 7.45
C VAL A 285 7.06 -9.95 8.47
N TYR A 286 7.32 -11.18 8.03
CA TYR A 286 7.61 -12.30 8.94
C TYR A 286 8.95 -12.15 9.66
N GLY A 287 9.98 -11.63 8.99
CA GLY A 287 11.28 -11.39 9.60
C GLY A 287 11.20 -10.33 10.70
N ILE A 288 10.64 -9.15 10.38
CA ILE A 288 10.55 -8.04 11.34
C ILE A 288 9.50 -8.34 12.41
N GLY A 289 8.33 -8.83 12.03
CA GLY A 289 7.28 -9.22 12.98
C GLY A 289 7.72 -10.39 13.87
N GLY A 290 8.42 -11.37 13.31
CA GLY A 290 9.00 -12.49 14.04
C GLY A 290 10.06 -12.05 15.04
N LEU A 291 10.99 -11.17 14.65
CA LEU A 291 11.98 -10.61 15.58
C LEU A 291 11.32 -9.84 16.73
N GLN A 292 10.27 -9.05 16.44
CA GLN A 292 9.49 -8.35 17.47
C GLN A 292 8.76 -9.33 18.40
N ALA A 293 8.22 -10.43 17.87
CA ALA A 293 7.57 -11.46 18.67
C ALA A 293 8.58 -12.21 19.56
N LEU A 294 9.77 -12.54 19.03
CA LEU A 294 10.83 -13.21 19.78
C LEU A 294 11.36 -12.35 20.95
N ALA A 295 11.41 -11.02 20.79
CA ALA A 295 11.93 -10.11 21.82
C ALA A 295 11.17 -10.19 23.16
N ARG A 296 9.95 -10.74 23.17
CA ARG A 296 9.11 -10.89 24.38
C ARG A 296 9.00 -12.33 24.88
N LEU A 297 9.70 -13.29 24.29
CA LEU A 297 9.69 -14.69 24.75
C LEU A 297 10.61 -14.90 25.96
N ASP A 298 10.19 -15.80 26.84
CA ASP A 298 11.00 -16.31 27.95
C ASP A 298 12.30 -16.92 27.40
N GLY A 299 13.43 -16.29 27.72
CA GLY A 299 14.78 -16.68 27.27
C GLY A 299 15.42 -15.71 26.25
N TYR A 300 14.65 -14.87 25.58
CA TYR A 300 15.15 -13.80 24.68
C TYR A 300 14.90 -12.40 25.24
N ALA A 301 13.92 -12.25 26.13
CA ALA A 301 13.66 -10.99 26.82
C ALA A 301 14.81 -10.64 27.78
N THR A 302 15.29 -9.39 27.73
CA THR A 302 16.30 -8.86 28.66
C THR A 302 15.70 -8.39 29.99
N GLY A 303 14.37 -8.50 30.16
CA GLY A 303 13.64 -7.98 31.32
C GLY A 303 13.71 -6.45 31.41
N GLY A 304 13.73 -5.78 30.25
CA GLY A 304 13.96 -4.35 30.11
C GLY A 304 15.45 -3.99 30.09
N THR A 305 15.78 -2.82 29.57
CA THR A 305 17.14 -2.28 29.46
C THR A 305 17.16 -0.85 29.98
N VAL A 306 18.16 -0.52 30.79
CA VAL A 306 18.41 0.88 31.19
C VAL A 306 19.29 1.52 30.11
N HIS A 307 18.74 2.49 29.41
CA HIS A 307 19.46 3.26 28.38
C HIS A 307 19.97 4.56 28.99
N LEU A 308 21.28 4.76 28.97
CA LEU A 308 21.90 6.00 29.46
C LEU A 308 22.36 6.85 28.28
N ILE A 309 21.88 8.10 28.22
CA ILE A 309 22.34 9.10 27.26
C ILE A 309 23.21 10.11 28.01
N ALA A 310 24.49 10.20 27.64
CA ALA A 310 25.37 11.28 28.07
C ALA A 310 25.22 12.47 27.11
N ASN A 311 24.35 13.41 27.45
CA ASN A 311 23.97 14.51 26.59
C ASN A 311 24.79 15.76 26.92
N ASN A 312 25.88 15.93 26.18
CA ASN A 312 26.83 17.03 26.35
C ASN A 312 26.44 18.31 25.59
N GLN A 313 25.29 18.31 24.89
CA GLN A 313 24.72 19.42 24.15
C GLN A 313 25.58 19.97 22.99
N VAL A 314 26.66 19.32 22.59
CA VAL A 314 27.59 19.87 21.58
C VAL A 314 27.07 19.66 20.15
N GLY A 315 26.97 20.75 19.39
CA GLY A 315 26.86 20.75 17.93
C GLY A 315 28.05 21.48 17.30
N PHE A 316 28.77 20.86 16.37
CA PHE A 316 29.99 21.43 15.77
C PHE A 316 29.75 22.78 15.08
N THR A 317 28.62 22.93 14.40
CA THR A 317 28.27 24.11 13.59
C THR A 317 26.89 24.67 13.92
N THR A 318 26.26 24.20 15.00
CA THR A 318 24.82 24.39 15.22
C THR A 318 24.51 24.41 16.71
N ASP A 319 23.64 25.33 17.12
CA ASP A 319 23.23 25.45 18.52
C ASP A 319 22.36 24.26 18.96
N PRO A 320 22.32 23.92 20.27
CA PRO A 320 21.53 22.79 20.79
C PRO A 320 20.04 22.84 20.42
N ALA A 321 19.49 24.04 20.21
CA ALA A 321 18.10 24.27 19.80
C ALA A 321 17.86 23.98 18.32
N GLU A 322 18.90 24.04 17.48
CA GLU A 322 18.82 23.87 16.03
C GLU A 322 19.39 22.52 15.55
N GLY A 323 20.09 21.80 16.43
CA GLY A 323 20.75 20.52 16.09
C GLY A 323 19.82 19.32 15.92
N ARG A 324 18.53 19.46 16.23
CA ARG A 324 17.55 18.36 16.20
C ARG A 324 16.13 18.84 15.94
N SER A 325 15.32 17.97 15.32
CA SER A 325 13.89 18.22 15.08
C SER A 325 13.02 18.07 16.33
N THR A 326 13.54 17.43 17.38
CA THR A 326 12.85 17.19 18.66
C THR A 326 13.51 18.02 19.77
N ARG A 327 12.83 18.22 20.91
CA ARG A 327 13.35 19.07 22.00
C ARG A 327 14.55 18.42 22.69
N TYR A 328 14.49 17.11 22.93
CA TYR A 328 15.54 16.31 23.55
C TYR A 328 16.05 15.22 22.60
N SER A 329 17.29 14.77 22.78
CA SER A 329 17.88 13.62 22.06
C SER A 329 17.19 12.31 22.39
N SER A 330 16.60 12.21 23.57
CA SER A 330 15.84 11.05 24.06
C SER A 330 14.41 10.98 23.49
N ASP A 331 13.90 12.02 22.81
CA ASP A 331 12.48 12.10 22.41
C ASP A 331 12.03 10.97 21.47
N LEU A 332 12.94 10.33 20.73
CA LEU A 332 12.63 9.15 19.92
C LEU A 332 12.11 7.97 20.76
N ALA A 333 12.52 7.87 22.02
CA ALA A 333 12.07 6.82 22.93
C ALA A 333 10.56 6.94 23.27
N LYS A 334 9.98 8.15 23.16
CA LYS A 334 8.52 8.37 23.33
C LYS A 334 7.69 7.56 22.33
N GLY A 335 8.21 7.31 21.13
CA GLY A 335 7.55 6.50 20.10
C GLY A 335 7.44 5.00 20.44
N PHE A 336 8.17 4.55 21.47
CA PHE A 336 8.19 3.17 21.95
C PHE A 336 7.53 3.03 23.34
N ASP A 337 6.85 4.07 23.82
CA ASP A 337 6.24 4.13 25.16
C ASP A 337 7.24 3.91 26.31
N ILE A 338 8.50 4.28 26.06
CA ILE A 338 9.59 4.17 27.03
C ILE A 338 9.63 5.45 27.88
N PRO A 339 9.56 5.37 29.23
CA PRO A 339 9.71 6.54 30.08
C PRO A 339 11.10 7.13 29.97
N ILE A 340 11.16 8.47 30.05
CA ILE A 340 12.40 9.24 29.95
C ILE A 340 12.55 10.08 31.22
N VAL A 341 13.67 9.89 31.91
CA VAL A 341 14.08 10.73 33.04
C VAL A 341 15.18 11.66 32.57
N HIS A 342 14.87 12.95 32.47
CA HIS A 342 15.87 13.98 32.22
C HIS A 342 16.46 14.42 33.56
N VAL A 343 17.78 14.36 33.70
CA VAL A 343 18.47 14.71 34.94
C VAL A 343 19.67 15.60 34.64
N ASN A 344 19.89 16.61 35.49
CA ASN A 344 21.05 17.48 35.38
C ASN A 344 22.30 16.70 35.83
N ALA A 345 23.33 16.70 35.00
CA ALA A 345 24.61 16.06 35.29
C ALA A 345 25.38 16.72 36.43
N ASP A 346 25.10 17.99 36.73
CA ASP A 346 25.74 18.74 37.81
C ASP A 346 25.17 18.39 39.20
N ASP A 347 24.07 17.64 39.27
CA ASP A 347 23.47 17.15 40.52
C ASP A 347 23.70 15.63 40.65
N PRO A 348 24.75 15.20 41.38
CA PRO A 348 25.10 13.80 41.48
C PRO A 348 24.06 13.00 42.29
N GLU A 349 23.38 13.61 43.26
CA GLU A 349 22.35 12.91 44.04
C GLU A 349 21.10 12.65 43.20
N ALA A 350 20.66 13.65 42.42
CA ALA A 350 19.56 13.47 41.48
C ALA A 350 19.92 12.44 40.39
N ALA A 351 21.16 12.43 39.89
CA ALA A 351 21.62 11.44 38.92
C ALA A 351 21.57 10.01 39.50
N ILE A 352 22.05 9.82 40.74
CA ILE A 352 21.95 8.53 41.43
C ILE A 352 20.50 8.15 41.68
N CYS A 353 19.64 9.10 42.07
CA CYS A 353 18.21 8.88 42.26
C CYS A 353 17.54 8.44 40.95
N ALA A 354 17.85 9.08 39.83
CA ALA A 354 17.35 8.72 38.51
C ALA A 354 17.77 7.31 38.09
N ILE A 355 19.02 6.91 38.35
CA ILE A 355 19.49 5.55 38.09
C ILE A 355 18.79 4.53 39.00
N ARG A 356 18.61 4.85 40.28
CA ARG A 356 17.88 3.98 41.21
C ARG A 356 16.42 3.81 40.79
N LEU A 357 15.76 4.89 40.37
CA LEU A 357 14.40 4.87 39.83
C LEU A 357 14.34 4.02 38.55
N ALA A 358 15.30 4.19 37.64
CA ALA A 358 15.37 3.42 36.40
C ALA A 358 15.55 1.92 36.65
N MET A 359 16.43 1.57 37.59
CA MET A 359 16.65 0.18 38.02
C MET A 359 15.39 -0.41 38.68
N ALA A 360 14.73 0.35 39.56
CA ALA A 360 13.49 -0.07 40.21
C ALA A 360 12.34 -0.25 39.20
N TYR A 361 12.17 0.70 38.28
CA TYR A 361 11.18 0.61 37.20
C TYR A 361 11.41 -0.63 36.33
N ARG A 362 12.66 -0.86 35.90
CA ARG A 362 13.03 -2.05 35.13
C ARG A 362 12.72 -3.33 35.90
N GLN A 363 13.01 -3.38 37.20
CA GLN A 363 12.80 -4.57 38.03
C GLN A 363 11.31 -4.86 38.27
N GLU A 364 10.50 -3.83 38.47
CA GLU A 364 9.05 -3.96 38.71
C GLU A 364 8.27 -4.26 37.42
N PHE A 365 8.57 -3.54 36.33
CA PHE A 365 7.77 -3.57 35.11
C PHE A 365 8.40 -4.38 33.97
N GLY A 366 9.67 -4.77 34.09
CA GLY A 366 10.38 -5.52 33.04
C GLY A 366 10.49 -4.76 31.71
N HIS A 367 10.41 -3.42 31.74
CA HIS A 367 10.36 -2.57 30.55
C HIS A 367 11.57 -1.62 30.50
N ASP A 368 11.88 -1.14 29.30
CA ASP A 368 13.00 -0.24 29.05
C ASP A 368 12.74 1.12 29.70
N ILE A 369 13.80 1.83 30.03
CA ILE A 369 13.75 3.20 30.56
C ILE A 369 14.98 3.97 30.09
N VAL A 370 14.79 5.23 29.71
CA VAL A 370 15.89 6.12 29.31
C VAL A 370 16.20 7.09 30.43
N VAL A 371 17.48 7.21 30.77
CA VAL A 371 18.02 8.30 31.59
C VAL A 371 18.84 9.21 30.68
N ASP A 372 18.36 10.43 30.50
CA ASP A 372 19.01 11.49 29.71
C ASP A 372 19.76 12.42 30.66
N LEU A 373 21.06 12.18 30.78
CA LEU A 373 21.97 12.92 31.65
C LEU A 373 22.45 14.17 30.90
N ILE A 374 21.84 15.31 31.21
CA ILE A 374 22.07 16.58 30.53
C ILE A 374 23.19 17.31 31.24
N GLY A 375 24.33 17.45 30.58
CA GLY A 375 25.48 18.17 31.09
C GLY A 375 26.14 19.01 30.02
N TYR A 376 27.40 19.37 30.27
CA TYR A 376 28.23 20.11 29.34
C TYR A 376 29.59 19.43 29.17
N ARG A 377 30.24 19.75 28.06
CA ARG A 377 31.59 19.29 27.76
C ARG A 377 32.61 20.37 28.09
N ARG A 378 33.46 20.14 29.09
CA ARG A 378 34.50 21.10 29.49
C ARG A 378 35.77 21.03 28.63
N PHE A 379 36.13 19.84 28.14
CA PHE A 379 37.34 19.62 27.33
C PHE A 379 37.01 18.94 26.00
N GLY A 380 37.66 19.38 24.92
CA GLY A 380 37.55 18.80 23.56
C GLY A 380 38.08 17.37 23.46
N HIS A 381 37.77 16.64 22.37
CA HIS A 381 38.20 15.22 22.25
C HIS A 381 39.64 15.16 21.77
N ASN A 382 40.05 16.17 20.99
CA ASN A 382 41.38 16.42 20.45
C ASN A 382 41.53 17.93 20.17
N GLU A 383 42.75 18.39 19.90
CA GLU A 383 43.09 19.80 19.64
C GLU A 383 42.36 20.44 18.44
N GLN A 384 41.83 19.62 17.52
CA GLN A 384 41.03 20.07 16.36
C GLN A 384 39.51 20.10 16.61
N ASP A 385 39.06 19.54 17.74
CA ASP A 385 37.65 19.43 18.16
C ASP A 385 37.39 20.38 19.34
N GLU A 386 37.66 21.66 19.13
CA GLU A 386 37.45 22.71 20.12
C GLU A 386 36.21 23.54 19.79
N ALA A 387 35.15 23.37 20.60
CA ALA A 387 33.88 24.07 20.42
C ALA A 387 34.01 25.60 20.58
N ALA A 388 35.13 26.12 21.08
CA ALA A 388 35.36 27.56 21.22
C ALA A 388 35.40 28.29 19.87
N TYR A 389 35.78 27.60 18.78
CA TYR A 389 35.84 28.22 17.44
C TYR A 389 34.45 28.59 16.90
N THR A 390 33.42 27.82 17.24
CA THR A 390 32.05 28.02 16.74
C THR A 390 31.09 28.54 17.81
N GLN A 391 31.35 28.26 19.10
CA GLN A 391 30.52 28.67 20.23
C GLN A 391 31.35 29.28 21.40
N PRO A 392 32.07 30.40 21.18
CA PRO A 392 33.02 30.94 22.15
C PRO A 392 32.37 31.42 23.46
N LEU A 393 31.16 31.98 23.39
CA LEU A 393 30.45 32.48 24.58
C LEU A 393 30.02 31.34 25.51
N MET A 394 29.53 30.24 24.95
CA MET A 394 29.12 29.06 25.72
C MET A 394 30.32 28.40 26.39
N VAL A 395 31.42 28.22 25.64
CA VAL A 395 32.65 27.64 26.19
C VAL A 395 33.25 28.52 27.29
N GLY A 396 33.20 29.85 27.13
CA GLY A 396 33.63 30.79 28.16
C GLY A 396 32.82 30.66 29.46
N GLN A 397 31.49 30.50 29.35
CA GLN A 397 30.62 30.26 30.51
C GLN A 397 30.92 28.91 31.19
N ILE A 398 31.12 27.86 30.40
CA ILE A 398 31.48 26.52 30.91
C ILE A 398 32.83 26.55 31.64
N ALA A 399 33.83 27.25 31.09
CA ALA A 399 35.15 27.35 31.69
C ALA A 399 35.12 28.08 33.04
N ALA A 400 34.23 29.05 33.20
CA ALA A 400 34.04 29.82 34.43
C ALA A 400 33.25 29.06 35.52
N GLN A 401 32.55 27.99 35.18
CA GLN A 401 31.83 27.19 36.19
C GLN A 401 32.79 26.33 37.03
N PRO A 402 32.55 26.21 38.34
CA PRO A 402 33.20 25.19 39.17
C PRO A 402 32.83 23.79 38.65
N THR A 403 33.74 22.84 38.76
CA THR A 403 33.46 21.44 38.38
C THR A 403 32.37 20.84 39.28
N VAL A 404 31.63 19.84 38.77
CA VAL A 404 30.62 19.10 39.56
C VAL A 404 31.18 18.60 40.88
N ARG A 405 32.44 18.15 40.88
CA ARG A 405 33.14 17.72 42.11
C ARG A 405 33.28 18.85 43.12
N GLU A 406 33.68 20.04 42.69
CA GLU A 406 33.84 21.20 43.57
C GLU A 406 32.49 21.70 44.10
N GLN A 407 31.47 21.74 43.24
CA GLN A 407 30.11 22.13 43.64
C GLN A 407 29.56 21.18 44.71
N TYR A 408 29.67 19.87 44.48
CA TYR A 408 29.17 18.87 45.41
C TYR A 408 29.99 18.81 46.70
N ALA A 409 31.32 18.96 46.64
CA ALA A 409 32.16 19.04 47.84
C ALA A 409 31.79 20.26 48.70
N ALA A 410 31.56 21.42 48.07
CA ALA A 410 31.12 22.61 48.79
C ALA A 410 29.75 22.39 49.48
N GLN A 411 28.82 21.74 48.78
CA GLN A 411 27.51 21.38 49.34
C GLN A 411 27.65 20.44 50.55
N LEU A 412 28.46 19.38 50.47
CA LEU A 412 28.65 18.44 51.57
C LEU A 412 29.33 19.08 52.80
N VAL A 413 30.21 20.06 52.58
CA VAL A 413 30.82 20.85 53.66
C VAL A 413 29.78 21.78 54.31
N GLU A 414 28.93 22.42 53.52
CA GLU A 414 27.84 23.27 54.01
C GLU A 414 26.81 22.47 54.82
N GLU A 415 26.48 21.26 54.37
CA GLU A 415 25.58 20.33 55.06
C GLU A 415 26.23 19.65 56.28
N GLY A 416 27.53 19.88 56.52
CA GLY A 416 28.28 19.34 57.66
C GLY A 416 28.55 17.84 57.59
N VAL A 417 28.45 17.24 56.39
CA VAL A 417 28.66 15.81 56.16
C VAL A 417 30.15 15.46 56.14
N VAL A 418 30.99 16.36 55.60
CA VAL A 418 32.45 16.23 55.55
C VAL A 418 33.14 17.55 55.90
N THR A 419 34.40 17.49 56.35
CA THR A 419 35.23 18.69 56.55
C THR A 419 35.87 19.13 55.24
N ALA A 420 36.29 20.39 55.10
CA ALA A 420 36.91 20.88 53.86
C ALA A 420 38.24 20.20 53.49
N GLU A 421 38.87 19.49 54.43
CA GLU A 421 40.09 18.70 54.21
C GLU A 421 39.79 17.24 53.78
N GLN A 422 38.57 16.76 54.01
CA GLN A 422 38.09 15.42 53.65
C GLN A 422 37.37 15.44 52.31
#